data_AF-A0A529ZLU6-F1
#
_entry.id   AF-A0A529ZLU6-F1
#
_cell.length_a   1.000
_cell.length_b   1.000
_cell.length_c   1.000
_cell.angle_alpha   90.00
_cell.angle_beta   90.00
_cell.angle_gamma   90.00
#
_symmetry.space_group_name_H-M   'P 1'
#
loop_
_entity.id
_entity.type
_entity.pdbx_description
1 polymer ?
#
loop_
_entity_poly.entity_id
_entity_poly.type
_entity_poly.pdbx_seq_one_letter_code
_entity_poly.pdbx_strand_id
1 'polypeptide(L)'
;GWTYRKDWFSKPELQKEFKEKYGWDLAAPTTFDQLKQIAEFFQKRQVDGKTVYGASIYTERGSEGITMGAMDVLYSYGFQYENPKKPYEMEGFVNSEKSVKGLEFYKALYDCCTPPGSSNAYMGEGVDAFKSGQVAMHMNFAFTWPGLQKDENVGGDKIGYFVNPKGPDGDQFAQLGGQGISVVSYSDKQESALKYIKWFANKDVQAK
;
A
#
# COMPACT_ATOMS: atom_id res chain seq x y z
N GLY A 1 0.24 2.70 1.68
CA GLY A 1 -0.78 2.74 2.76
C GLY A 1 -2.02 1.99 2.31
N TRP A 2 -3.00 1.80 3.20
CA TRP A 2 -4.12 0.91 2.88
C TRP A 2 -5.48 1.46 3.28
N THR A 3 -6.48 1.15 2.47
CA THR A 3 -7.90 1.28 2.79
C THR A 3 -8.52 -0.11 2.92
N TYR A 4 -9.45 -0.31 3.86
CA TYR A 4 -10.14 -1.59 4.04
C TYR A 4 -11.64 -1.41 4.27
N ARG A 5 -12.40 -2.47 3.99
CA ARG A 5 -13.85 -2.59 4.23
C ARG A 5 -14.14 -2.82 5.71
N LYS A 6 -14.17 -1.73 6.48
CA LYS A 6 -14.50 -1.74 7.91
C LYS A 6 -15.87 -2.36 8.18
N ASP A 7 -16.84 -2.11 7.30
CA ASP A 7 -18.15 -2.74 7.36
C ASP A 7 -18.07 -4.27 7.27
N TRP A 8 -17.27 -4.82 6.35
CA TRP A 8 -17.02 -6.27 6.27
C TRP A 8 -16.28 -6.79 7.51
N PHE A 9 -15.26 -6.07 7.98
CA PHE A 9 -14.50 -6.49 9.15
C PHE A 9 -15.37 -6.48 10.42
N SER A 10 -16.41 -5.66 10.48
CA SER A 10 -17.32 -5.58 11.62
C SER A 10 -18.44 -6.62 11.64
N LYS A 11 -18.62 -7.40 10.56
CA LYS A 11 -19.67 -8.42 10.46
C LYS A 11 -19.45 -9.55 11.50
N PRO A 12 -20.39 -9.82 12.41
CA PRO A 12 -20.21 -10.81 13.49
C PRO A 12 -19.88 -12.22 12.98
N GLU A 13 -20.47 -12.62 11.86
CA GLU A 13 -20.22 -13.90 11.20
C GLU A 13 -18.78 -13.99 10.67
N LEU A 14 -18.27 -12.93 10.05
CA LEU A 14 -16.91 -12.89 9.52
C LEU A 14 -15.87 -12.82 10.63
N GLN A 15 -16.15 -12.06 11.70
CA GLN A 15 -15.34 -12.04 12.92
C GLN A 15 -15.18 -13.44 13.52
N LYS A 16 -16.32 -14.15 13.68
CA LYS A 16 -16.33 -15.50 14.25
C LYS A 16 -15.55 -16.48 13.38
N GLU A 17 -15.86 -16.56 12.09
CA GLU A 17 -15.17 -17.47 11.17
C GLU A 17 -13.67 -17.19 11.06
N PHE A 18 -13.28 -15.92 11.02
CA PHE A 18 -11.88 -15.53 10.96
C PHE A 18 -11.13 -15.96 12.23
N LYS A 19 -11.72 -15.69 13.40
CA LYS A 19 -11.14 -16.06 14.69
C LYS A 19 -11.04 -17.57 14.87
N GLU A 20 -12.03 -18.33 14.42
CA GLU A 20 -12.00 -19.80 14.41
C GLU A 20 -10.88 -20.33 13.50
N LYS A 21 -10.65 -19.70 12.34
CA LYS A 21 -9.63 -20.14 11.37
C LYS A 21 -8.20 -19.77 11.77
N TYR A 22 -7.96 -18.54 12.25
CA TYR A 22 -6.62 -18.00 12.48
C TYR A 22 -6.26 -17.78 13.95
N GLY A 23 -7.23 -17.87 14.86
CA GLY A 23 -7.00 -17.75 16.31
C GLY A 23 -6.87 -16.31 16.85
N TRP A 24 -7.20 -15.30 16.05
CA TRP A 24 -7.17 -13.88 16.45
C TRP A 24 -8.33 -13.09 15.82
N ASP A 25 -8.65 -11.92 16.38
CA ASP A 25 -9.82 -11.12 15.96
C ASP A 25 -9.60 -10.45 14.60
N LEU A 26 -10.61 -10.45 13.73
CA LEU A 26 -10.51 -9.81 12.42
C LEU A 26 -10.40 -8.28 12.59
N ALA A 27 -9.20 -7.73 12.36
CA ALA A 27 -8.92 -6.30 12.55
C ALA A 27 -7.96 -5.80 11.48
N ALA A 28 -7.73 -4.48 11.42
CA ALA A 28 -6.70 -3.93 10.54
C ALA A 28 -5.33 -4.57 10.86
N PRO A 29 -4.61 -5.10 9.86
CA PRO A 29 -3.40 -5.88 10.11
C PRO A 29 -2.25 -5.00 10.60
N THR A 30 -1.47 -5.55 11.54
CA THR A 30 -0.26 -4.90 12.09
C THR A 30 1.03 -5.56 11.63
N THR A 31 0.96 -6.79 11.10
CA THR A 31 2.08 -7.52 10.48
C THR A 31 1.73 -7.97 9.06
N PHE A 32 2.73 -8.24 8.23
CA PHE A 32 2.51 -8.75 6.87
C PHE A 32 1.83 -10.13 6.86
N ASP A 33 2.12 -10.98 7.83
CA ASP A 33 1.42 -12.27 7.98
C ASP A 33 -0.07 -12.07 8.24
N GLN A 34 -0.44 -11.14 9.13
CA GLN A 34 -1.85 -10.79 9.35
C GLN A 34 -2.51 -10.26 8.08
N LEU A 35 -1.81 -9.41 7.32
CA LEU A 35 -2.30 -8.89 6.05
C LEU A 35 -2.57 -10.02 5.04
N LYS A 36 -1.65 -10.97 4.89
CA LYS A 36 -1.83 -12.12 4.00
C LYS A 36 -2.97 -13.03 4.46
N GLN A 37 -3.07 -13.33 5.76
CA GLN A 37 -4.16 -14.15 6.31
C GLN A 37 -5.54 -13.53 6.07
N ILE A 38 -5.66 -12.20 6.24
CA ILE A 38 -6.91 -11.48 5.92
C ILE A 38 -7.19 -11.53 4.42
N ALA A 39 -6.18 -11.32 3.58
CA ALA A 39 -6.35 -11.38 2.13
C ALA A 39 -6.81 -12.79 1.69
N GLU A 40 -6.22 -13.84 2.23
CA GLU A 40 -6.63 -15.24 2.03
C GLU A 40 -8.05 -15.51 2.54
N PHE A 41 -8.43 -14.91 3.67
CA PHE A 41 -9.77 -15.08 4.23
C PHE A 41 -10.86 -14.55 3.30
N PHE A 42 -10.65 -13.38 2.70
CA PHE A 42 -11.61 -12.76 1.79
C PHE A 42 -11.51 -13.25 0.35
N GLN A 43 -10.47 -13.99 -0.01
CA GLN A 43 -10.25 -14.42 -1.39
C GLN A 43 -11.37 -15.35 -1.90
N LYS A 44 -12.07 -14.93 -2.97
CA LYS A 44 -13.22 -15.63 -3.59
C LYS A 44 -14.37 -15.91 -2.61
N ARG A 45 -14.50 -15.12 -1.54
CA ARG A 45 -15.57 -15.27 -0.54
C ARG A 45 -16.88 -14.65 -1.03
N GLN A 46 -18.02 -15.18 -0.57
CA GLN A 46 -19.30 -14.49 -0.72
C GLN A 46 -19.50 -13.51 0.43
N VAL A 47 -19.69 -12.22 0.11
CA VAL A 47 -20.09 -11.18 1.07
C VAL A 47 -21.22 -10.38 0.44
N ASP A 48 -22.34 -10.25 1.15
CA ASP A 48 -23.53 -9.52 0.68
C ASP A 48 -24.02 -9.95 -0.72
N GLY A 49 -23.95 -11.26 -1.01
CA GLY A 49 -24.40 -11.85 -2.26
C GLY A 49 -23.45 -11.65 -3.46
N LYS A 50 -22.21 -11.20 -3.23
CA LYS A 50 -21.18 -11.02 -4.26
C LYS A 50 -19.91 -11.78 -3.91
N THR A 51 -19.24 -12.29 -4.95
CA THR A 51 -17.86 -12.79 -4.82
C THR A 51 -16.91 -11.61 -4.63
N VAL A 52 -16.14 -11.64 -3.56
CA VAL A 52 -15.12 -10.64 -3.22
C VAL A 52 -13.73 -11.27 -3.18
N TYR A 53 -12.70 -10.44 -3.15
CA TYR A 53 -11.30 -10.83 -3.20
C TYR A 53 -10.50 -10.19 -2.07
N GLY A 54 -9.31 -10.73 -1.80
CA GLY A 54 -8.49 -10.36 -0.66
C GLY A 54 -8.02 -8.90 -0.70
N ALA A 55 -7.25 -8.56 -1.73
CA ALA A 55 -6.62 -7.25 -1.83
C ALA A 55 -6.44 -6.79 -3.27
N SER A 56 -6.53 -5.48 -3.51
CA SER A 56 -5.94 -4.84 -4.67
C SER A 56 -4.55 -4.32 -4.30
N ILE A 57 -3.53 -4.76 -5.05
CA ILE A 57 -2.13 -4.34 -4.89
C ILE A 57 -1.57 -3.85 -6.21
N TYR A 58 -0.44 -3.15 -6.18
CA TYR A 58 0.20 -2.65 -7.39
C TYR A 58 0.93 -3.76 -8.16
N THR A 59 0.59 -3.92 -9.42
CA THR A 59 1.14 -4.95 -10.31
C THR A 59 1.46 -4.43 -11.70
N GLU A 60 1.23 -3.13 -11.93
CA GLU A 60 1.49 -2.48 -13.21
C GLU A 60 2.94 -2.68 -13.64
N ARG A 61 3.09 -3.09 -14.91
CA ARG A 61 4.36 -3.45 -15.55
C ARG A 61 4.90 -2.33 -16.43
N GLY A 62 4.08 -1.31 -16.68
CA GLY A 62 4.36 -0.25 -17.66
C GLY A 62 5.30 0.84 -17.14
N SER A 63 5.36 1.03 -15.82
CA SER A 63 6.15 2.09 -15.20
C SER A 63 6.56 1.66 -13.77
N GLU A 64 6.41 2.56 -12.80
CA GLU A 64 6.85 2.39 -11.42
C GLU A 64 5.94 1.50 -10.56
N GLY A 65 4.73 1.12 -11.01
CA GLY A 65 3.70 0.58 -10.13
C GLY A 65 4.14 -0.66 -9.35
N ILE A 66 4.65 -1.69 -10.04
CA ILE A 66 5.18 -2.90 -9.40
C ILE A 66 6.34 -2.59 -8.44
N THR A 67 7.22 -1.66 -8.81
CA THR A 67 8.37 -1.26 -7.98
C THR A 67 7.90 -0.57 -6.71
N MET A 68 6.96 0.36 -6.80
CA MET A 68 6.40 1.06 -5.64
C MET A 68 5.73 0.08 -4.67
N GLY A 69 4.93 -0.85 -5.19
CA GLY A 69 4.22 -1.82 -4.37
C GLY A 69 5.14 -2.84 -3.68
N ALA A 70 6.11 -3.39 -4.41
CA ALA A 70 7.05 -4.35 -3.85
C ALA A 70 8.00 -3.71 -2.83
N MET A 71 8.43 -2.46 -3.07
CA MET A 71 9.36 -1.76 -2.18
C MET A 71 8.78 -1.48 -0.79
N ASP A 72 7.47 -1.23 -0.69
CA ASP A 72 6.76 -1.09 0.60
C ASP A 72 6.98 -2.32 1.51
N VAL A 73 7.06 -3.52 0.91
CA VAL A 73 7.35 -4.76 1.63
C VAL A 73 8.85 -4.93 1.82
N LEU A 74 9.64 -4.80 0.76
CA LEU A 74 11.08 -5.07 0.78
C LEU A 74 11.81 -4.25 1.86
N TYR A 75 11.55 -2.95 1.97
CA TYR A 75 12.18 -2.13 3.01
C TYR A 75 11.81 -2.60 4.41
N SER A 76 10.54 -2.95 4.63
CA SER A 76 10.07 -3.48 5.92
C SER A 76 10.65 -4.86 6.23
N TYR A 77 11.09 -5.61 5.22
CA TYR A 77 11.82 -6.87 5.38
C TYR A 77 13.33 -6.68 5.55
N GLY A 78 13.86 -5.46 5.45
CA GLY A 78 15.27 -5.14 5.64
C GLY A 78 16.09 -5.04 4.34
N PHE A 79 15.44 -4.70 3.22
CA PHE A 79 16.13 -4.44 1.95
C PHE A 79 17.17 -3.32 2.06
N GLN A 80 18.31 -3.52 1.41
CA GLN A 80 19.37 -2.53 1.23
C GLN A 80 19.83 -2.55 -0.22
N TYR A 81 20.04 -1.38 -0.83
CA TYR A 81 20.55 -1.29 -2.20
C TYR A 81 22.00 -1.76 -2.31
N GLU A 82 22.81 -1.43 -1.31
CA GLU A 82 24.25 -1.66 -1.32
C GLU A 82 24.78 -1.75 0.11
N ASN A 83 26.04 -2.14 0.23
CA ASN A 83 26.76 -2.16 1.48
C ASN A 83 26.82 -0.75 2.09
N PRO A 84 26.27 -0.53 3.30
CA PRO A 84 26.26 0.79 3.94
C PRO A 84 27.66 1.31 4.31
N LYS A 85 28.69 0.44 4.26
CA LYS A 85 30.09 0.79 4.52
C LYS A 85 30.92 0.92 3.25
N LYS A 86 30.40 0.49 2.09
CA LYS A 86 31.14 0.49 0.83
C LYS A 86 30.17 0.69 -0.35
N PRO A 87 30.01 1.94 -0.82
CA PRO A 87 29.12 2.24 -1.95
C PRO A 87 29.42 1.39 -3.18
N TYR A 88 28.37 1.10 -3.95
CA TYR A 88 28.34 0.26 -5.16
C TYR A 88 28.61 -1.24 -4.95
N GLU A 89 28.78 -1.71 -3.71
CA GLU A 89 28.82 -3.14 -3.40
C GLU A 89 27.41 -3.67 -3.14
N MET A 90 26.74 -4.16 -4.18
CA MET A 90 25.30 -4.53 -4.14
C MET A 90 25.03 -6.01 -3.86
N GLU A 91 25.94 -6.90 -4.28
CA GLU A 91 25.78 -8.35 -4.13
C GLU A 91 25.70 -8.75 -2.65
N GLY A 92 24.72 -9.59 -2.31
CA GLY A 92 24.41 -9.97 -0.94
C GLY A 92 23.58 -8.95 -0.15
N PHE A 93 23.39 -7.73 -0.67
CA PHE A 93 22.53 -6.70 -0.08
C PHE A 93 21.18 -6.65 -0.81
N VAL A 94 21.22 -6.33 -2.11
CA VAL A 94 20.01 -6.21 -2.96
C VAL A 94 19.28 -7.56 -3.10
N ASN A 95 20.02 -8.66 -3.16
CA ASN A 95 19.54 -10.04 -3.27
C ASN A 95 19.73 -10.83 -1.95
N SER A 96 19.84 -10.13 -0.82
CA SER A 96 19.88 -10.77 0.50
C SER A 96 18.69 -11.70 0.73
N GLU A 97 18.84 -12.69 1.62
CA GLU A 97 17.73 -13.59 2.01
C GLU A 97 16.50 -12.84 2.50
N LYS A 98 16.72 -11.69 3.17
CA LYS A 98 15.66 -10.78 3.62
C LYS A 98 14.88 -10.18 2.44
N SER A 99 15.60 -9.69 1.43
CA SER A 99 15.00 -9.14 0.21
C SER A 99 14.23 -10.22 -0.56
N VAL A 100 14.79 -11.43 -0.66
CA VAL A 100 14.10 -12.57 -1.29
C VAL A 100 12.80 -12.89 -0.54
N LYS A 101 12.83 -12.95 0.80
CA LYS A 101 11.60 -13.20 1.61
C LYS A 101 10.53 -12.12 1.42
N GLY A 102 10.93 -10.85 1.35
CA GLY A 102 10.00 -9.75 1.09
C GLY A 102 9.36 -9.84 -0.30
N LEU A 103 10.17 -10.16 -1.32
CA LEU A 103 9.67 -10.34 -2.69
C LEU A 103 8.74 -11.56 -2.81
N GLU A 104 9.11 -12.69 -2.20
CA GLU A 104 8.29 -13.89 -2.15
C GLU A 104 6.96 -13.65 -1.42
N PHE A 105 6.95 -12.84 -0.36
CA PHE A 105 5.71 -12.40 0.26
C PHE A 105 4.82 -11.63 -0.72
N TYR A 106 5.38 -10.63 -1.42
CA TYR A 106 4.62 -9.82 -2.36
C TYR A 106 4.04 -10.66 -3.50
N LYS A 107 4.86 -11.57 -4.04
CA LYS A 107 4.46 -12.57 -5.02
C LYS A 107 3.34 -13.47 -4.48
N ALA A 108 3.45 -13.98 -3.26
CA ALA A 108 2.43 -14.82 -2.67
C ALA A 108 1.08 -14.08 -2.50
N LEU A 109 1.13 -12.79 -2.16
CA LEU A 109 -0.07 -11.96 -2.07
C LEU A 109 -0.74 -11.78 -3.45
N TYR A 110 0.06 -11.55 -4.49
CA TYR A 110 -0.40 -11.50 -5.87
C TYR A 110 -1.03 -12.83 -6.32
N ASP A 111 -0.30 -13.94 -6.19
CA ASP A 111 -0.74 -15.25 -6.68
C ASP A 111 -2.01 -15.74 -5.98
N CYS A 112 -2.13 -15.49 -4.68
CA CYS A 112 -3.29 -15.90 -3.91
C CYS A 112 -4.48 -14.97 -4.11
N CYS A 113 -4.27 -13.68 -3.82
CA CYS A 113 -5.30 -12.93 -3.12
C CYS A 113 -5.77 -11.67 -3.88
N THR A 114 -5.37 -11.51 -5.14
CA THR A 114 -5.87 -10.43 -6.00
C THR A 114 -7.07 -10.87 -6.83
N PRO A 115 -7.89 -9.93 -7.34
CA PRO A 115 -8.89 -10.22 -8.35
C PRO A 115 -8.27 -10.80 -9.64
N PRO A 116 -9.05 -11.61 -10.40
CA PRO A 116 -8.66 -12.00 -11.76
C PRO A 116 -8.42 -10.78 -12.63
N GLY A 117 -7.37 -10.81 -13.47
CA GLY A 117 -7.04 -9.71 -14.37
C GLY A 117 -6.21 -8.59 -13.74
N SER A 118 -5.84 -8.68 -12.46
CA SER A 118 -5.02 -7.69 -11.77
C SER A 118 -3.52 -7.80 -12.10
N SER A 119 -3.12 -8.22 -13.30
CA SER A 119 -1.69 -8.33 -13.69
C SER A 119 -1.07 -7.01 -14.17
N ASN A 120 -1.88 -5.95 -14.24
CA ASN A 120 -1.44 -4.61 -14.63
C ASN A 120 -2.26 -3.52 -13.93
N ALA A 121 -2.39 -3.60 -12.61
CA ALA A 121 -3.16 -2.67 -11.80
C ALA A 121 -2.25 -1.67 -11.08
N TYR A 122 -2.62 -0.39 -11.07
CA TYR A 122 -1.96 0.62 -10.24
C TYR A 122 -3.01 1.44 -9.47
N MET A 123 -2.78 2.75 -9.32
CA MET A 123 -3.59 3.62 -8.48
C MET A 123 -5.06 3.69 -8.93
N GLY A 124 -5.32 3.84 -10.22
CA GLY A 124 -6.67 3.98 -10.76
C GLY A 124 -7.47 2.69 -10.68
N GLU A 125 -6.88 1.61 -11.21
CA GLU A 125 -7.50 0.28 -11.21
C GLU A 125 -7.75 -0.22 -9.77
N GLY A 126 -6.86 0.10 -8.82
CA GLY A 126 -7.05 -0.22 -7.42
C GLY A 126 -8.22 0.55 -6.78
N VAL A 127 -8.35 1.85 -7.09
CA VAL A 127 -9.49 2.65 -6.65
C VAL A 127 -10.80 2.09 -7.19
N ASP A 128 -10.83 1.68 -8.47
CA ASP A 128 -12.02 1.09 -9.10
C ASP A 128 -12.37 -0.28 -8.50
N ALA A 129 -11.38 -1.14 -8.27
CA ALA A 129 -11.58 -2.43 -7.61
C ALA A 129 -12.16 -2.25 -6.19
N PHE A 130 -11.70 -1.25 -5.45
CA PHE A 130 -12.21 -0.99 -4.11
C PHE A 130 -13.63 -0.39 -4.14
N LYS A 131 -13.86 0.64 -4.96
CA LYS A 131 -15.16 1.33 -5.08
C LYS A 131 -16.28 0.43 -5.61
N SER A 132 -15.96 -0.52 -6.50
CA SER A 132 -16.91 -1.52 -6.98
C SER A 132 -17.26 -2.58 -5.93
N GLY A 133 -16.58 -2.57 -4.78
CA GLY A 133 -16.76 -3.54 -3.70
C GLY A 133 -16.15 -4.91 -4.04
N GLN A 134 -15.13 -4.96 -4.91
CA GLN A 134 -14.50 -6.20 -5.33
C GLN A 134 -13.49 -6.73 -4.31
N VAL A 135 -12.80 -5.84 -3.58
CA VAL A 135 -11.70 -6.23 -2.67
C VAL A 135 -11.95 -5.79 -1.23
N ALA A 136 -11.45 -6.57 -0.27
CA ALA A 136 -11.54 -6.25 1.15
C ALA A 136 -10.51 -5.21 1.60
N MET A 137 -9.32 -5.22 0.97
CA MET A 137 -8.23 -4.29 1.23
C MET A 137 -7.68 -3.70 -0.07
N HIS A 138 -7.17 -2.48 0.00
CA HIS A 138 -6.67 -1.76 -1.16
C HIS A 138 -5.39 -0.99 -0.79
N MET A 139 -4.28 -1.40 -1.40
CA MET A 139 -3.00 -0.67 -1.34
C MET A 139 -3.11 0.58 -2.22
N ASN A 140 -2.90 1.74 -1.62
CA ASN A 140 -2.74 2.98 -2.38
C ASN A 140 -1.97 4.07 -1.60
N PHE A 141 -1.70 5.18 -2.27
CA PHE A 141 -1.22 6.40 -1.64
C PHE A 141 -2.33 7.09 -0.84
N ALA A 142 -1.93 7.79 0.24
CA ALA A 142 -2.86 8.47 1.14
C ALA A 142 -3.68 9.59 0.47
N PHE A 143 -3.20 10.15 -0.66
CA PHE A 143 -3.96 11.18 -1.39
C PHE A 143 -5.28 10.65 -1.97
N THR A 144 -5.44 9.33 -2.11
CA THR A 144 -6.70 8.72 -2.57
C THR A 144 -7.78 8.70 -1.48
N TRP A 145 -7.40 8.80 -0.20
CA TRP A 145 -8.32 8.65 0.92
C TRP A 145 -9.46 9.67 0.95
N PRO A 146 -9.26 10.98 0.69
CA PRO A 146 -10.37 11.94 0.64
C PRO A 146 -11.41 11.60 -0.43
N GLY A 147 -10.98 11.05 -1.57
CA GLY A 147 -11.86 10.60 -2.64
C GLY A 147 -12.66 9.36 -2.23
N LEU A 148 -12.00 8.37 -1.62
CA LEU A 148 -12.66 7.17 -1.12
C LEU A 148 -13.63 7.47 0.04
N GLN A 149 -13.27 8.39 0.95
CA GLN A 149 -14.12 8.78 2.06
C GLN A 149 -15.45 9.40 1.60
N LYS A 150 -15.43 10.11 0.46
CA LYS A 150 -16.61 10.76 -0.15
C LYS A 150 -17.38 9.85 -1.09
N ASP A 151 -16.91 8.63 -1.35
CA ASP A 151 -17.59 7.71 -2.25
C ASP A 151 -18.94 7.28 -1.68
N GLU A 152 -20.00 7.34 -2.48
CA GLU A 152 -21.36 7.05 -2.03
C GLU A 152 -21.59 5.56 -1.72
N ASN A 153 -20.86 4.67 -2.40
CA ASN A 153 -21.06 3.23 -2.30
C ASN A 153 -20.30 2.64 -1.12
N VAL A 154 -19.01 2.98 -1.01
CA VAL A 154 -18.08 2.38 -0.04
C VAL A 154 -17.53 3.38 0.97
N GLY A 155 -17.73 4.69 0.80
CA GLY A 155 -17.14 5.70 1.69
C GLY A 155 -17.81 5.80 3.07
N GLY A 156 -17.48 6.88 3.78
CA GLY A 156 -18.00 7.15 5.12
C GLY A 156 -17.54 6.13 6.17
N ASP A 157 -18.48 5.65 6.98
CA ASP A 157 -18.22 4.74 8.10
C ASP A 157 -17.94 3.29 7.68
N LYS A 158 -18.12 2.98 6.39
CA LYS A 158 -17.92 1.63 5.84
C LYS A 158 -16.45 1.28 5.64
N ILE A 159 -15.56 2.28 5.67
CA ILE A 159 -14.14 2.07 5.40
C ILE A 159 -13.26 2.57 6.54
N GLY A 160 -12.05 2.04 6.58
CA GLY A 160 -10.99 2.50 7.46
C GLY A 160 -9.66 2.50 6.74
N TYR A 161 -8.64 2.99 7.44
CA TYR A 161 -7.30 3.13 6.91
C TYR A 161 -6.29 2.49 7.85
N PHE A 162 -5.21 1.94 7.29
CA PHE A 162 -4.06 1.50 8.06
C PHE A 162 -2.75 1.77 7.30
N VAL A 163 -1.68 1.95 8.06
CA VAL A 163 -0.31 2.11 7.53
C VAL A 163 0.24 0.76 7.09
N ASN A 164 1.33 0.73 6.32
CA ASN A 164 1.94 -0.55 5.94
C ASN A 164 2.29 -1.37 7.20
N PRO A 165 2.03 -2.69 7.20
CA PRO A 165 2.33 -3.53 8.36
C PRO A 165 3.84 -3.58 8.67
N LYS A 166 4.17 -3.99 9.90
CA LYS A 166 5.54 -4.26 10.30
C LYS A 166 6.06 -5.52 9.62
N GLY A 167 7.33 -5.50 9.22
CA GLY A 167 8.08 -6.67 8.81
C GLY A 167 8.48 -7.57 9.98
N PRO A 168 9.11 -8.72 9.68
CA PRO A 168 9.42 -9.75 10.69
C PRO A 168 10.29 -9.24 11.85
N ASP A 169 11.17 -8.28 11.58
CA ASP A 169 12.10 -7.72 12.57
C ASP A 169 11.54 -6.45 13.26
N GLY A 170 10.28 -6.08 12.98
CA GLY A 170 9.61 -4.91 13.54
C GLY A 170 9.75 -3.61 12.73
N ASP A 171 10.60 -3.62 11.71
CA ASP A 171 10.77 -2.53 10.75
C ASP A 171 9.45 -2.21 10.03
N GLN A 172 9.19 -0.91 9.83
CA GLN A 172 7.93 -0.44 9.26
C GLN A 172 8.20 0.74 8.33
N PHE A 173 8.09 0.50 7.03
CA PHE A 173 8.36 1.52 6.02
C PHE A 173 7.15 1.77 5.12
N ALA A 174 7.11 2.98 4.57
CA ALA A 174 6.20 3.36 3.52
C ALA A 174 6.96 4.14 2.46
N GLN A 175 6.70 3.81 1.22
CA GLN A 175 7.27 4.47 0.07
C GLN A 175 6.78 5.92 0.03
N LEU A 176 7.74 6.82 0.01
CA LEU A 176 7.46 8.26 -0.10
C LEU A 176 7.35 8.62 -1.57
N GLY A 177 6.21 9.21 -1.93
CA GLY A 177 6.06 9.95 -3.17
C GLY A 177 6.33 11.44 -2.98
N GLY A 178 5.78 12.24 -3.88
CA GLY A 178 5.84 13.70 -3.82
C GLY A 178 6.66 14.31 -4.94
N GLN A 179 6.59 15.63 -5.04
CA GLN A 179 7.29 16.39 -6.06
C GLN A 179 8.13 17.48 -5.38
N GLY A 180 9.43 17.46 -5.64
CA GLY A 180 10.32 18.55 -5.28
C GLY A 180 10.21 19.71 -6.25
N ILE A 181 10.58 20.91 -5.81
CA ILE A 181 10.76 22.08 -6.67
C ILE A 181 12.24 22.47 -6.62
N SER A 182 12.85 22.66 -7.78
CA SER A 182 14.25 23.06 -7.92
C SER A 182 14.37 24.31 -8.78
N VAL A 183 15.37 25.15 -8.49
CA VAL A 183 15.72 26.31 -9.31
C VAL A 183 16.87 25.93 -10.22
N VAL A 184 16.71 26.15 -11.52
CA VAL A 184 17.78 25.88 -12.50
C VAL A 184 18.96 26.84 -12.27
N SER A 185 20.19 26.29 -12.30
CA SER A 185 21.42 27.00 -11.93
C SER A 185 21.83 28.14 -12.87
N TYR A 186 21.20 28.25 -14.04
CA TYR A 186 21.47 29.27 -15.05
C TYR A 186 20.35 30.31 -15.19
N SER A 187 19.35 30.32 -14.29
CA SER A 187 18.28 31.33 -14.32
C SER A 187 18.79 32.69 -13.81
N ASP A 188 18.56 33.75 -14.58
CA ASP A 188 18.78 35.14 -14.13
C ASP A 188 17.79 35.59 -13.04
N LYS A 189 16.81 34.74 -12.67
CA LYS A 189 15.75 35.01 -11.69
C LYS A 189 15.83 34.12 -10.46
N GLN A 190 17.01 33.60 -10.14
CA GLN A 190 17.23 32.70 -9.00
C GLN A 190 16.68 33.23 -7.67
N GLU A 191 16.97 34.49 -7.32
CA GLU A 191 16.52 35.06 -6.05
C GLU A 191 14.99 35.06 -5.94
N SER A 192 14.30 35.48 -7.01
CA SER A 192 12.83 35.48 -7.06
C SER A 192 12.25 34.06 -7.00
N ALA A 193 12.85 33.12 -7.73
CA ALA A 193 12.43 31.71 -7.71
C ALA A 193 12.60 31.09 -6.31
N LEU A 194 13.70 31.38 -5.61
CA LEU A 194 13.92 30.93 -4.23
C LEU A 194 12.93 31.58 -3.24
N LYS A 195 12.58 32.86 -3.43
CA LYS A 195 11.51 33.51 -2.65
C LYS A 195 10.16 32.83 -2.85
N TYR A 196 9.85 32.42 -4.09
CA TYR A 196 8.65 31.63 -4.38
C TYR A 196 8.68 30.29 -3.65
N ILE A 197 9.77 29.53 -3.72
CA ILE A 197 9.87 28.24 -3.01
C ILE A 197 9.68 28.42 -1.50
N LYS A 198 10.29 29.45 -0.90
CA LYS A 198 10.10 29.78 0.53
C LYS A 198 8.64 30.11 0.85
N TRP A 199 7.99 30.91 0.01
CA TRP A 199 6.58 31.23 0.17
C TRP A 199 5.70 29.97 0.05
N PHE A 200 5.93 29.16 -0.98
CA PHE A 200 5.17 27.95 -1.27
C PHE A 200 5.30 26.91 -0.16
N ALA A 201 6.49 26.76 0.44
CA ALA A 201 6.75 25.83 1.53
C ALA A 201 6.16 26.25 2.89
N ASN A 202 5.54 27.43 2.99
CA ASN A 202 4.88 27.85 4.24
C ASN A 202 3.67 26.95 4.54
N LYS A 203 3.49 26.64 5.83
CA LYS A 203 2.42 25.75 6.31
C LYS A 203 1.03 26.18 5.84
N ASP A 204 0.71 27.47 5.92
CA ASP A 204 -0.62 27.99 5.53
C ASP A 204 -0.84 27.97 4.01
N VAL A 205 0.23 27.88 3.22
CA VAL A 205 0.14 27.71 1.77
C VAL A 205 -0.02 26.23 1.44
N GLN A 206 0.75 25.35 2.08
CA GLN A 206 0.65 23.89 1.92
C GLN A 206 -0.67 23.30 2.43
N ALA A 207 -1.33 23.95 3.39
CA ALA A 207 -2.60 23.49 3.97
C ALA A 207 -3.84 23.82 3.13
N LYS A 208 -3.70 24.63 2.07
CA LYS A 208 -4.78 25.00 1.14
C LYS A 208 -4.93 23.96 0.03
#